data_AF-A0A3A6Q3K7-F1
#
_entry.id   AF-A0A3A6Q3K7-F1
#
_cell.length_a   1.000
_cell.length_b   1.000
_cell.length_c   1.000
_cell.angle_alpha   90.00
_cell.angle_beta   90.00
_cell.angle_gamma   90.00
#
_symmetry.space_group_name_H-M   'P 1'
#
loop_
_entity.id
_entity.type
_entity.pdbx_description
1 polymer ?
#
loop_
_entity_poly.entity_id
_entity_poly.type
_entity_poly.pdbx_seq_one_letter_code
_entity_poly.pdbx_strand_id
1 'polypeptide(L)'
;MIGSIMAVSDLPDWWVRHVALERLNCRSFFTPENWIEYDLDLTDENLKIVAEAKVLITGPYSVLDEVDPISVTPRMTRGIGGSYFEPLNENMLNEGKLSSDSFAQPGNPIETADPITSLSSNMYVRHGEDIYQWEVAELRKGTLAGQEGRFPPRERSFQISDEFPELFYRAQRKHQEIHHLRNQVNSEEISKNEGRERMQDRYDELREIYQEYYDDIYEYSQERVSEYEDQPKPRKPPTLTGIDRAVRVDEEGNVHGKTSVEALTYRTAVKEALEARKAHKKLEEDRQVTHIEKELEHSATAIILSVQSLEAYINGVAQEELPDYWENLEKANIRAKWQTVPHLVTGGKVFESGEATFGKFTRAVRCRNQIVHFKKDTEEFVERDDYGYVSPVIEYANHREAYKAVSAVKEMIEQFSEARGEPSPDWVNSNLWIYGKDPGGIDDPLAFDYWASKEGE
;
A
#
# COMPACT_ATOMS: atom_id res chain seq x y z
N MET A 1 25.83 8.78 -16.59
CA MET A 1 26.29 8.36 -15.25
C MET A 1 25.87 6.92 -14.94
N ILE A 2 24.58 6.58 -14.92
CA ILE A 2 24.08 5.21 -14.64
C ILE A 2 24.63 4.13 -15.61
N GLY A 3 24.83 4.46 -16.89
CA GLY A 3 25.27 3.49 -17.91
C GLY A 3 26.70 2.96 -17.77
N SER A 4 27.62 3.65 -17.05
CA SER A 4 28.99 3.15 -16.84
C SER A 4 29.14 2.30 -15.58
N ILE A 5 28.23 2.45 -14.61
CA ILE A 5 28.21 1.65 -13.38
C ILE A 5 27.72 0.22 -13.66
N MET A 6 26.86 0.05 -14.67
CA MET A 6 26.27 -1.25 -15.06
C MET A 6 27.24 -2.26 -15.69
N ALA A 7 28.49 -1.87 -16.00
CA ALA A 7 29.41 -2.72 -16.76
C ALA A 7 30.45 -3.48 -15.91
N VAL A 8 30.50 -3.26 -14.59
CA VAL A 8 31.66 -3.66 -13.76
C VAL A 8 31.35 -4.78 -12.74
N SER A 9 30.09 -5.15 -12.54
CA SER A 9 29.72 -6.25 -11.65
C SER A 9 28.34 -6.83 -11.96
N ASP A 10 28.15 -8.14 -11.83
CA ASP A 10 26.83 -8.82 -11.84
C ASP A 10 25.95 -8.48 -10.62
N LEU A 11 26.22 -7.35 -9.95
CA LEU A 11 25.51 -6.90 -8.75
C LEU A 11 24.31 -6.00 -9.11
N PRO A 12 23.24 -6.02 -8.29
CA PRO A 12 22.12 -5.10 -8.47
C PRO A 12 22.55 -3.62 -8.35
N ASP A 13 21.96 -2.76 -9.18
CA ASP A 13 22.24 -1.30 -9.17
C ASP A 13 22.03 -0.67 -7.78
N TRP A 14 21.01 -1.13 -7.05
CA TRP A 14 20.76 -0.65 -5.68
C TRP A 14 21.88 -1.02 -4.72
N TRP A 15 22.45 -2.22 -4.80
CA TRP A 15 23.57 -2.65 -3.97
C TRP A 15 24.77 -1.73 -4.21
N VAL A 16 25.12 -1.53 -5.48
CA VAL A 16 26.24 -0.69 -5.88
C VAL A 16 26.09 0.74 -5.36
N ARG A 17 24.90 1.34 -5.48
CA ARG A 17 24.62 2.68 -4.97
C ARG A 17 24.69 2.76 -3.45
N HIS A 18 24.04 1.83 -2.74
CA HIS A 18 24.01 1.87 -1.28
C HIS A 18 25.39 1.58 -0.66
N VAL A 19 26.17 0.66 -1.22
CA VAL A 19 27.54 0.42 -0.80
C VAL A 19 28.43 1.62 -1.12
N ALA A 20 28.28 2.25 -2.29
CA ALA A 20 29.01 3.47 -2.61
C ALA A 20 28.73 4.57 -1.58
N LEU A 21 27.46 4.76 -1.22
CA LEU A 21 27.06 5.72 -0.19
C LEU A 21 27.59 5.31 1.20
N GLU A 22 27.56 4.04 1.60
CA GLU A 22 28.05 3.62 2.92
C GLU A 22 29.58 3.73 3.03
N ARG A 23 30.32 3.29 2.00
CA ARG A 23 31.76 3.03 2.07
C ARG A 23 32.64 4.13 1.50
N LEU A 24 32.16 4.94 0.58
CA LEU A 24 33.00 5.91 -0.12
C LEU A 24 32.91 7.30 0.51
N ASN A 25 33.99 8.07 0.36
CA ASN A 25 34.00 9.48 0.71
C ASN A 25 33.44 10.35 -0.41
N CYS A 26 32.14 10.18 -0.67
CA CYS A 26 31.42 10.81 -1.76
C CYS A 26 30.58 12.02 -1.32
N ARG A 27 30.75 12.52 -0.09
CA ARG A 27 29.87 13.56 0.49
C ARG A 27 30.57 14.90 0.56
N SER A 28 29.85 15.95 0.16
CA SER A 28 30.20 17.34 0.40
C SER A 28 29.16 17.98 1.30
N PHE A 29 29.58 18.40 2.51
CA PHE A 29 28.66 18.97 3.50
C PHE A 29 28.53 20.49 3.38
N PHE A 30 27.30 20.97 3.62
CA PHE A 30 26.91 22.39 3.65
C PHE A 30 27.37 23.15 2.41
N THR A 31 26.92 22.68 1.25
CA THR A 31 27.07 23.40 -0.02
C THR A 31 26.15 24.64 -0.01
N PRO A 32 26.26 25.53 -1.01
CA PRO A 32 25.36 26.70 -1.08
C PRO A 32 23.88 26.28 -1.18
N GLU A 33 23.59 25.22 -1.92
CA GLU A 33 22.24 24.76 -2.26
C GLU A 33 21.69 23.71 -1.30
N ASN A 34 22.54 22.86 -0.72
CA ASN A 34 22.13 21.70 0.07
C ASN A 34 22.99 21.51 1.33
N TRP A 35 22.47 20.76 2.30
CA TRP A 35 23.25 20.37 3.47
C TRP A 35 24.19 19.17 3.17
N ILE A 36 23.87 18.37 2.15
CA ILE A 36 24.73 17.33 1.56
C ILE A 36 24.59 17.35 0.04
N GLU A 37 25.72 17.25 -0.66
CA GLU A 37 25.81 16.87 -2.07
C GLU A 37 26.65 15.60 -2.22
N TYR A 38 26.26 14.75 -3.17
CA TYR A 38 26.94 13.49 -3.45
C TYR A 38 27.75 13.59 -4.75
N ASP A 39 29.04 13.29 -4.65
CA ASP A 39 29.92 13.08 -5.80
C ASP A 39 30.08 11.58 -6.05
N LEU A 40 29.32 11.06 -7.03
CA LEU A 40 29.30 9.66 -7.41
C LEU A 40 30.07 9.38 -8.71
N ASP A 41 31.04 10.23 -9.05
CA ASP A 41 32.00 9.91 -10.12
C ASP A 41 32.98 8.83 -9.63
N LEU A 42 32.53 7.57 -9.72
CA LEU A 42 33.28 6.41 -9.23
C LEU A 42 34.54 6.15 -10.07
N THR A 43 35.69 6.13 -9.41
CA THR A 43 36.96 5.65 -9.99
C THR A 43 37.03 4.11 -9.98
N ASP A 44 37.97 3.53 -10.73
CA ASP A 44 38.22 2.07 -10.73
C ASP A 44 38.50 1.53 -9.32
N GLU A 45 39.19 2.30 -8.48
CA GLU A 45 39.45 1.93 -7.08
C GLU A 45 38.17 1.96 -6.24
N ASN A 46 37.28 2.93 -6.48
CA ASN A 46 35.98 2.96 -5.81
C ASN A 46 35.12 1.76 -6.20
N LEU A 47 35.13 1.38 -7.48
CA LEU A 47 34.41 0.22 -7.98
C LEU A 47 34.93 -1.07 -7.35
N LYS A 48 36.24 -1.18 -7.10
CA LYS A 48 36.82 -2.31 -6.38
C LYS A 48 36.31 -2.41 -4.94
N ILE A 49 36.29 -1.29 -4.19
CA ILE A 49 35.73 -1.25 -2.83
C ILE A 49 34.27 -1.74 -2.84
N VAL A 50 33.47 -1.26 -3.80
CA VAL A 50 32.06 -1.67 -3.92
C VAL A 50 31.93 -3.16 -4.27
N ALA A 51 32.75 -3.65 -5.19
CA ALA A 51 32.73 -5.05 -5.65
C ALA A 51 33.23 -6.03 -4.58
N GLU A 52 34.08 -5.60 -3.65
CA GLU A 52 34.61 -6.42 -2.55
C GLU A 52 33.73 -6.39 -1.29
N ALA A 53 32.82 -5.41 -1.17
CA ALA A 53 31.93 -5.29 -0.03
C ALA A 53 31.06 -6.55 0.15
N LYS A 54 31.01 -7.04 1.39
CA LYS A 54 30.23 -8.23 1.78
C LYS A 54 29.01 -7.89 2.60
N VAL A 55 28.99 -6.74 3.27
CA VAL A 55 27.94 -6.35 4.20
C VAL A 55 27.52 -4.93 3.89
N LEU A 56 26.21 -4.70 3.93
CA LEU A 56 25.57 -3.39 3.82
C LEU A 56 24.60 -3.24 4.99
N ILE A 57 24.89 -2.29 5.88
CA ILE A 57 24.13 -2.01 7.10
C ILE A 57 23.04 -0.97 6.80
N THR A 58 23.39 0.04 6.01
CA THR A 58 22.54 1.21 5.76
C THR A 58 21.78 1.08 4.44
N GLY A 59 21.39 -0.16 4.11
CA GLY A 59 20.69 -0.50 2.88
C GLY A 59 19.31 0.14 2.78
N PRO A 60 18.57 -0.15 1.70
CA PRO A 60 17.20 0.35 1.57
C PRO A 60 16.34 -0.13 2.75
N TYR A 61 15.35 0.69 3.16
CA TYR A 61 14.42 0.35 4.24
C TYR A 61 13.61 -0.93 3.95
N SER A 62 13.38 -1.21 2.67
CA SER A 62 12.64 -2.37 2.21
C SER A 62 13.15 -2.79 0.83
N VAL A 63 13.34 -4.09 0.63
CA VAL A 63 13.53 -4.70 -0.69
C VAL A 63 12.26 -5.45 -1.05
N LEU A 64 11.72 -5.16 -2.23
CA LEU A 64 10.65 -5.95 -2.80
C LEU A 64 11.25 -7.13 -3.53
N ASP A 65 10.74 -8.31 -3.25
CA ASP A 65 11.12 -9.54 -3.91
C ASP A 65 9.92 -10.15 -4.66
N GLU A 66 10.23 -10.97 -5.69
CA GLU A 66 9.24 -11.67 -6.51
C GLU A 66 8.25 -10.77 -7.29
N VAL A 67 8.59 -9.49 -7.47
CA VAL A 67 7.77 -8.53 -8.22
C VAL A 67 8.56 -7.95 -9.39
N ASP A 68 7.94 -7.82 -10.55
CA ASP A 68 8.56 -7.10 -11.68
C ASP A 68 8.64 -5.60 -11.34
N PRO A 69 9.82 -4.95 -11.38
CA PRO A 69 9.96 -3.51 -11.12
C PRO A 69 9.00 -2.64 -11.95
N ILE A 70 8.61 -3.09 -13.16
CA ILE A 70 7.66 -2.37 -14.02
C ILE A 70 6.29 -2.19 -13.36
N SER A 71 5.95 -3.03 -12.39
CA SER A 71 4.69 -2.97 -11.65
C SER A 71 4.66 -1.88 -10.58
N VAL A 72 5.82 -1.44 -10.09
CA VAL A 72 5.90 -0.51 -8.96
C VAL A 72 5.78 0.93 -9.39
N THR A 73 6.46 1.36 -10.45
CA THR A 73 6.42 2.77 -10.89
C THR A 73 5.01 3.26 -11.21
N PRO A 74 4.16 2.51 -11.95
CA PRO A 74 2.79 2.91 -12.22
C PRO A 74 1.93 2.94 -10.94
N ARG A 75 2.16 2.03 -9.99
CA ARG A 75 1.48 2.00 -8.69
C ARG A 75 1.84 3.23 -7.84
N MET A 76 3.12 3.54 -7.71
CA MET A 76 3.58 4.74 -7.01
C MET A 76 3.02 6.02 -7.65
N THR A 77 3.06 6.11 -8.98
CA THR A 77 2.51 7.25 -9.73
C THR A 77 1.00 7.40 -9.50
N ARG A 78 0.27 6.28 -9.48
CA ARG A 78 -1.15 6.25 -9.11
C ARG A 78 -1.35 6.72 -7.68
N GLY A 79 -0.55 6.24 -6.73
CA GLY A 79 -0.57 6.67 -5.33
C GLY A 79 -0.42 8.17 -5.16
N ILE A 80 0.56 8.78 -5.85
CA ILE A 80 0.75 10.24 -5.86
C ILE A 80 -0.47 10.96 -6.43
N GLY A 81 -1.09 10.40 -7.47
CA GLY A 81 -2.36 10.88 -8.03
C GLY A 81 -3.59 10.60 -7.16
N GLY A 82 -3.43 10.00 -5.98
CA GLY A 82 -4.51 9.60 -5.07
C GLY A 82 -5.29 8.37 -5.52
N SER A 83 -4.79 7.66 -6.52
CA SER A 83 -5.27 6.36 -6.94
C SER A 83 -4.58 5.25 -6.12
N TYR A 84 -5.31 4.67 -5.16
CA TYR A 84 -5.22 3.28 -4.66
C TYR A 84 -4.55 2.26 -5.58
N PHE A 85 -3.75 1.48 -4.91
CA PHE A 85 -3.27 0.21 -5.38
C PHE A 85 -3.15 -0.65 -4.14
N GLU A 86 -3.25 -1.96 -4.33
CA GLU A 86 -2.96 -2.88 -3.24
C GLU A 86 -1.49 -2.73 -2.82
N PRO A 87 -1.19 -2.51 -1.54
CA PRO A 87 0.19 -2.43 -1.07
C PRO A 87 0.87 -3.79 -1.24
N LEU A 88 2.12 -3.78 -1.69
CA LEU A 88 2.95 -4.99 -1.88
C LEU A 88 3.65 -5.42 -0.60
N ASN A 89 3.04 -5.19 0.57
CA ASN A 89 3.68 -5.45 1.85
C ASN A 89 4.00 -6.94 2.05
N GLU A 90 3.18 -7.83 1.48
CA GLU A 90 3.40 -9.28 1.52
C GLU A 90 4.56 -9.76 0.63
N ASN A 91 5.07 -8.88 -0.25
CA ASN A 91 6.23 -9.13 -1.11
C ASN A 91 7.52 -8.50 -0.57
N MET A 92 7.48 -7.90 0.61
CA MET A 92 8.70 -7.52 1.33
C MET A 92 9.29 -8.80 1.93
N LEU A 93 10.52 -9.13 1.52
CA LEU A 93 11.24 -10.22 2.16
C LEU A 93 11.51 -9.83 3.62
N ASN A 94 11.25 -10.73 4.57
CA ASN A 94 11.65 -10.52 5.97
C ASN A 94 13.10 -10.95 6.15
N GLU A 95 13.38 -12.23 5.89
CA GLU A 95 14.72 -12.81 5.91
C GLU A 95 14.90 -13.80 4.77
N GLY A 96 16.14 -13.97 4.34
CA GLY A 96 16.53 -15.01 3.39
C GLY A 96 17.24 -14.48 2.17
N LYS A 97 17.28 -15.32 1.15
CA LYS A 97 18.02 -15.09 -0.09
C LYS A 97 17.22 -14.20 -1.05
N LEU A 98 17.80 -13.09 -1.49
CA LEU A 98 17.19 -12.22 -2.49
C LEU A 98 17.23 -12.89 -3.87
N SER A 99 16.14 -12.72 -4.64
CA SER A 99 16.14 -13.06 -6.06
C SER A 99 17.02 -12.07 -6.87
N SER A 100 17.39 -12.47 -8.09
CA SER A 100 18.11 -11.59 -9.02
C SER A 100 17.26 -10.39 -9.47
N ASP A 101 15.93 -10.50 -9.33
CA ASP A 101 14.98 -9.47 -9.75
C ASP A 101 14.55 -8.58 -8.57
N SER A 102 15.07 -8.80 -7.35
CA SER A 102 14.75 -7.96 -6.20
C SER A 102 15.26 -6.53 -6.40
N PHE A 103 14.44 -5.55 -5.98
CA PHE A 103 14.79 -4.15 -6.09
C PHE A 103 14.45 -3.37 -4.83
N ALA A 104 15.29 -2.38 -4.53
CA ALA A 104 15.10 -1.48 -3.42
C ALA A 104 13.85 -0.62 -3.63
N GLN A 105 12.97 -0.59 -2.62
CA GLN A 105 11.95 0.44 -2.50
C GLN A 105 12.52 1.55 -1.59
N PRO A 106 12.83 2.74 -2.13
CA PRO A 106 13.29 3.84 -1.29
C PRO A 106 12.20 4.21 -0.28
N GLY A 107 12.60 4.43 0.97
CA GLY A 107 11.71 4.95 2.02
C GLY A 107 11.20 6.36 1.69
N ASN A 108 10.32 6.89 2.53
CA ASN A 108 9.64 8.17 2.29
C ASN A 108 10.65 9.29 1.92
N PRO A 109 10.65 9.79 0.67
CA PRO A 109 11.67 10.72 0.16
C PRO A 109 11.53 12.15 0.71
N ILE A 110 10.49 12.42 1.51
CA ILE A 110 10.12 13.77 1.97
C ILE A 110 11.05 14.27 3.09
N GLU A 111 11.72 13.38 3.82
CA GLU A 111 12.82 13.73 4.72
C GLU A 111 14.11 13.17 4.14
N THR A 112 14.89 14.02 3.46
CA THR A 112 16.22 13.67 2.93
C THR A 112 17.20 13.46 4.08
N ALA A 113 17.06 12.35 4.79
CA ALA A 113 18.14 11.76 5.59
C ALA A 113 19.14 11.10 4.63
N ASP A 114 20.43 11.27 4.92
CA ASP A 114 21.48 10.54 4.21
C ASP A 114 21.33 9.05 4.50
N PRO A 115 21.36 8.13 3.52
CA PRO A 115 21.20 6.71 3.77
C PRO A 115 22.13 6.15 4.85
N ILE A 116 23.38 6.64 4.96
CA ILE A 116 24.30 6.16 6.00
C ILE A 116 23.85 6.54 7.42
N THR A 117 22.99 7.55 7.54
CA THR A 117 22.37 7.98 8.79
C THR A 117 21.02 7.31 9.05
N SER A 118 20.64 6.36 8.20
CA SER A 118 19.42 5.58 8.32
C SER A 118 19.77 4.16 8.76
N LEU A 119 19.54 3.84 10.04
CA LEU A 119 19.57 2.45 10.47
C LEU A 119 18.31 1.75 9.95
N SER A 120 18.52 0.58 9.35
CA SER A 120 17.47 -0.33 8.93
C SER A 120 17.31 -1.43 9.99
N SER A 121 16.09 -1.96 10.15
CA SER A 121 15.87 -3.21 10.90
C SER A 121 16.51 -4.41 10.21
N ASN A 122 16.81 -4.27 8.92
CA ASN A 122 17.37 -5.30 8.06
C ASN A 122 18.79 -4.94 7.62
N MET A 123 19.67 -5.95 7.60
CA MET A 123 21.00 -5.87 7.02
C MET A 123 21.10 -6.77 5.79
N TYR A 124 22.01 -6.43 4.88
CA TYR A 124 22.21 -7.18 3.64
C TYR A 124 23.62 -7.74 3.56
N VAL A 125 23.73 -9.03 3.27
CA VAL A 125 25.01 -9.75 3.27
C VAL A 125 25.19 -10.52 1.98
N ARG A 126 26.34 -10.35 1.33
CA ARG A 126 26.69 -11.04 0.09
C ARG A 126 27.57 -12.25 0.34
N HIS A 127 27.12 -13.42 -0.12
CA HIS A 127 27.89 -14.66 -0.17
C HIS A 127 28.06 -15.09 -1.62
N GLY A 128 29.25 -14.83 -2.20
CA GLY A 128 29.49 -15.07 -3.62
C GLY A 128 28.66 -14.12 -4.51
N GLU A 129 27.84 -14.70 -5.38
CA GLU A 129 26.91 -13.97 -6.26
C GLU A 129 25.56 -13.69 -5.60
N ASP A 130 25.28 -14.33 -4.46
CA ASP A 130 24.00 -14.23 -3.78
C ASP A 130 24.00 -13.16 -2.70
N ILE A 131 22.87 -12.47 -2.53
CA ILE A 131 22.64 -11.50 -1.46
C ILE A 131 21.53 -12.03 -0.57
N TYR A 132 21.74 -11.89 0.74
CA TYR A 132 20.81 -12.29 1.78
C TYR A 132 20.37 -11.05 2.57
N GLN A 133 19.13 -11.06 3.04
CA GLN A 133 18.59 -10.08 3.97
C GLN A 133 18.36 -10.75 5.33
N TRP A 134 18.75 -10.08 6.41
CA TRP A 134 18.54 -10.54 7.79
C TRP A 134 17.86 -9.46 8.61
N GLU A 135 16.83 -9.85 9.34
CA GLU A 135 16.17 -8.98 10.30
C GLU A 135 16.98 -9.04 11.59
N VAL A 136 17.63 -7.93 11.93
CA VAL A 136 18.53 -7.84 13.09
C VAL A 136 17.99 -6.93 14.18
N ALA A 137 16.90 -6.22 13.92
CA ALA A 137 16.24 -5.37 14.91
C ALA A 137 14.73 -5.26 14.69
N GLU A 138 13.97 -5.20 15.77
CA GLU A 138 12.52 -4.99 15.74
C GLU A 138 12.19 -3.50 15.92
N LEU A 139 11.27 -2.97 15.10
CA LEU A 139 10.72 -1.63 15.25
C LEU A 139 9.59 -1.61 16.30
N ARG A 140 9.93 -1.29 17.54
CA ARG A 140 8.93 -1.12 18.61
C ARG A 140 8.45 0.33 18.71
N LYS A 141 7.13 0.50 18.80
CA LYS A 141 6.51 1.76 19.26
C LYS A 141 6.72 1.91 20.77
N GLY A 142 7.88 2.39 21.16
CA GLY A 142 8.21 2.69 22.56
C GLY A 142 7.75 4.09 23.00
N THR A 143 7.23 4.18 24.22
CA THR A 143 7.46 5.35 25.09
C THR A 143 8.79 5.06 25.77
N LEU A 144 9.83 5.90 25.59
CA LEU A 144 11.12 5.73 26.28
C LEU A 144 10.88 5.47 27.77
N ALA A 145 11.26 4.28 28.24
CA ALA A 145 11.15 3.90 29.64
C ALA A 145 11.89 4.94 30.50
N GLY A 146 11.13 5.75 31.25
CA GLY A 146 11.68 6.73 32.20
C GLY A 146 11.76 8.18 31.73
N GLN A 147 11.29 8.55 30.54
CA GLN A 147 11.17 9.97 30.15
C GLN A 147 9.75 10.34 29.71
N GLU A 148 8.89 10.61 30.69
CA GLU A 148 7.67 11.39 30.45
C GLU A 148 8.08 12.81 30.01
N GLY A 149 7.88 13.14 28.74
CA GLY A 149 7.61 14.52 28.32
C GLY A 149 8.73 15.37 27.71
N ARG A 150 9.73 14.82 27.00
CA ARG A 150 10.71 15.68 26.30
C ARG A 150 10.96 15.45 24.81
N PHE A 151 10.42 14.40 24.19
CA PHE A 151 10.53 14.25 22.75
C PHE A 151 9.24 14.70 22.05
N PRO A 152 9.32 15.54 21.00
CA PRO A 152 8.16 15.92 20.23
C PRO A 152 7.48 14.66 19.63
N PRO A 153 6.15 14.67 19.39
CA PRO A 153 5.38 13.50 18.94
C PRO A 153 5.81 12.87 17.60
N ARG A 154 6.85 13.38 16.94
CA ARG A 154 7.28 13.00 15.58
C ARG A 154 8.43 11.99 15.54
N GLU A 155 9.17 11.78 16.62
CA GLU A 155 10.25 10.77 16.66
C GLU A 155 9.79 9.58 17.51
N ARG A 156 9.01 8.67 16.91
CA ARG A 156 8.67 7.37 17.49
C ARG A 156 9.06 6.25 16.53
N SER A 157 10.27 5.75 16.67
CA SER A 157 10.67 4.42 16.25
C SER A 157 11.87 4.00 17.08
N PHE A 158 11.70 3.00 17.94
CA PHE A 158 12.81 2.35 18.64
C PHE A 158 13.11 1.08 17.88
N GLN A 159 14.27 1.03 17.22
CA GLN A 159 14.85 -0.22 16.75
C GLN A 159 15.56 -0.85 17.94
N ILE A 160 15.14 -2.06 18.33
CA ILE A 160 15.87 -2.86 19.31
C ILE A 160 16.49 -4.00 18.54
N SER A 161 17.82 -4.00 18.48
CA SER A 161 18.54 -5.16 17.97
C SER A 161 18.77 -6.13 19.11
N ASP A 162 18.32 -7.37 18.94
CA ASP A 162 18.62 -8.45 19.87
C ASP A 162 20.03 -9.00 19.60
N GLU A 163 20.51 -8.93 18.36
CA GLU A 163 21.79 -9.50 17.92
C GLU A 163 22.97 -8.52 18.01
N PHE A 164 22.77 -7.26 17.59
CA PHE A 164 23.82 -6.23 17.55
C PHE A 164 23.44 -4.97 18.36
N PRO A 165 23.06 -5.09 19.65
CA PRO A 165 22.56 -3.97 20.42
C PRO A 165 23.57 -2.81 20.52
N GLU A 166 24.85 -3.11 20.72
CA GLU A 166 25.89 -2.08 20.87
C GLU A 166 26.15 -1.31 19.57
N LEU A 167 26.06 -1.97 18.40
CA LEU A 167 26.14 -1.31 17.10
C LEU A 167 25.03 -0.28 16.97
N PHE A 168 23.79 -0.71 17.20
CA PHE A 168 22.61 0.13 17.06
C PHE A 168 22.67 1.32 18.02
N TYR A 169 23.04 1.12 19.28
CA TYR A 169 23.16 2.22 20.24
C TYR A 169 24.24 3.23 19.86
N ARG A 170 25.43 2.76 19.47
CA ARG A 170 26.54 3.66 19.08
C ARG A 170 26.21 4.42 17.80
N ALA A 171 25.69 3.75 16.78
CA ALA A 171 25.30 4.36 15.52
C ALA A 171 24.15 5.36 15.73
N GLN A 172 23.10 5.00 16.47
CA GLN A 172 21.98 5.90 16.77
C GLN A 172 22.45 7.16 17.53
N ARG A 173 23.38 7.01 18.49
CA ARG A 173 23.97 8.16 19.17
C ARG A 173 24.70 9.08 18.20
N LYS A 174 25.48 8.53 17.27
CA LYS A 174 26.15 9.34 16.24
C LYS A 174 25.17 10.00 15.28
N HIS A 175 24.08 9.34 14.93
CA HIS A 175 23.00 9.93 14.13
C HIS A 175 22.39 11.15 14.82
N GLN A 176 22.16 11.07 16.14
CA GLN A 176 21.68 12.20 16.93
C GLN A 176 22.69 13.36 16.95
N GLU A 177 23.99 13.06 17.07
CA GLU A 177 25.04 14.08 17.01
C GLU A 177 25.11 14.77 15.64
N ILE A 178 24.99 14.01 14.55
CA ILE A 178 24.92 14.53 13.17
C ILE A 178 23.71 15.45 13.00
N HIS A 179 22.53 15.02 13.46
CA HIS A 179 21.31 15.82 13.39
C HIS A 179 21.43 17.11 14.22
N HIS A 180 22.00 17.01 15.43
CA HIS A 180 22.25 18.19 16.27
C HIS A 180 23.20 19.18 15.58
N LEU A 181 24.30 18.70 15.01
CA LEU A 181 25.26 19.54 14.28
C LEU A 181 24.61 20.24 13.08
N ARG A 182 23.78 19.53 12.31
CA ARG A 182 22.99 20.13 11.21
C ARG A 182 22.13 21.28 11.71
N ASN A 183 21.45 21.10 12.84
CA ASN A 183 20.60 22.13 13.42
C ASN A 183 21.41 23.35 13.89
N GLN A 184 22.60 23.16 14.46
CA GLN A 184 23.49 24.26 14.85
C GLN A 184 23.96 25.09 13.63
N VAL A 185 24.25 24.45 12.49
CA VAL A 185 24.59 25.18 11.26
C VAL A 185 23.37 25.93 10.73
N ASN A 186 22.19 25.31 10.75
CA ASN A 186 20.94 25.94 10.28
C ASN A 186 20.50 27.12 11.16
N SER A 187 20.79 27.08 12.46
CA SER A 187 20.52 28.18 13.40
C SER A 187 21.62 29.25 13.41
N GLU A 188 22.64 29.11 12.55
CA GLU A 188 23.81 30.00 12.47
C GLU A 188 24.65 30.05 13.77
N GLU A 189 24.48 29.08 14.68
CA GLU A 189 25.30 28.94 15.90
C GLU A 189 26.76 28.63 15.58
N ILE A 190 26.99 27.90 14.48
CA ILE A 190 28.30 27.62 13.92
C ILE A 190 28.34 27.95 12.43
N SER A 191 29.52 28.32 11.93
CA SER A 191 29.69 28.64 10.52
C SER A 191 29.56 27.39 9.64
N LYS A 192 29.15 27.54 8.37
CA LYS A 192 29.10 26.41 7.41
C LYS A 192 30.45 25.71 7.23
N ASN A 193 31.57 26.45 7.28
CA ASN A 193 32.91 25.86 7.13
C ASN A 193 33.29 25.00 8.33
N GLU A 194 33.04 25.50 9.54
CA GLU A 194 33.22 24.72 10.77
C GLU A 194 32.27 23.53 10.83
N GLY A 195 31.02 23.72 10.41
CA GLY A 195 30.03 22.66 10.27
C GLY A 195 30.51 21.54 9.34
N ARG A 196 31.14 21.88 8.21
CA ARG A 196 31.66 20.90 7.24
C ARG A 196 32.73 20.00 7.84
N GLU A 197 33.72 20.58 8.52
CA GLU A 197 34.81 19.83 9.18
C GLU A 197 34.24 18.89 10.25
N ARG A 198 33.41 19.42 11.16
CA ARG A 198 32.79 18.62 12.22
C ARG A 198 31.85 17.53 11.68
N MET A 199 31.18 17.79 10.55
CA MET A 199 30.28 16.80 9.94
C MET A 199 31.09 15.67 9.32
N GLN A 200 32.19 16.00 8.64
CA GLN A 200 33.12 15.00 8.13
C GLN A 200 33.60 14.08 9.26
N ASP A 201 34.09 14.65 10.37
CA ASP A 201 34.55 13.89 11.53
C ASP A 201 33.46 12.93 12.06
N ARG A 202 32.21 13.40 12.17
CA ARG A 202 31.10 12.56 12.66
C ARG A 202 30.71 11.44 11.71
N TYR A 203 30.80 11.68 10.40
CA TYR A 203 30.58 10.63 9.41
C TYR A 203 31.73 9.62 9.39
N ASP A 204 32.96 10.05 9.61
CA ASP A 204 34.12 9.16 9.70
C ASP A 204 34.04 8.29 10.97
N GLU A 205 33.70 8.87 12.13
CA GLU A 205 33.40 8.12 13.35
C GLU A 205 32.25 7.11 13.17
N LEU A 206 31.20 7.48 12.41
CA LEU A 206 30.10 6.57 12.11
C LEU A 206 30.54 5.40 11.22
N ARG A 207 31.38 5.65 10.22
CA ARG A 207 31.97 4.59 9.39
C ARG A 207 32.88 3.68 10.20
N GLU A 208 33.66 4.21 11.14
CA GLU A 208 34.47 3.41 12.04
C GLU A 208 33.61 2.47 12.88
N ILE A 209 32.50 2.97 13.43
CA ILE A 209 31.51 2.12 14.14
C ILE A 209 31.05 0.99 13.22
N TYR A 210 30.60 1.29 12.00
CA TYR A 210 30.16 0.23 11.08
C TYR A 210 31.28 -0.75 10.71
N GLN A 211 32.51 -0.27 10.58
CA GLN A 211 33.67 -1.09 10.27
C GLN A 211 33.97 -2.14 11.33
N GLU A 212 33.70 -1.84 12.60
CA GLU A 212 33.85 -2.79 13.71
C GLU A 212 32.90 -3.99 13.61
N TYR A 213 31.74 -3.85 12.95
CA TYR A 213 30.69 -4.89 12.94
C TYR A 213 30.59 -5.67 11.63
N TYR A 214 31.30 -5.29 10.56
CA TYR A 214 31.14 -6.00 9.29
C TYR A 214 31.53 -7.47 9.37
N ASP A 215 32.58 -7.80 10.12
CA ASP A 215 33.01 -9.19 10.28
C ASP A 215 32.00 -9.98 11.12
N ASP A 216 31.53 -9.41 12.24
CA ASP A 216 30.51 -10.02 13.10
C ASP A 216 29.19 -10.29 12.35
N ILE A 217 28.72 -9.32 11.55
CA ILE A 217 27.51 -9.48 10.73
C ILE A 217 27.72 -10.53 9.63
N TYR A 218 28.92 -10.57 9.04
CA TYR A 218 29.24 -11.57 8.03
C TYR A 218 29.27 -12.97 8.63
N GLU A 219 29.88 -13.16 9.81
CA GLU A 219 29.90 -14.42 10.56
C GLU A 219 28.48 -14.86 10.95
N TYR A 220 27.69 -13.96 11.54
CA TYR A 220 26.28 -14.18 11.85
C TYR A 220 25.49 -14.68 10.63
N SER A 221 25.73 -14.07 9.47
CA SER A 221 25.08 -14.52 8.25
C SER A 221 25.54 -15.92 7.82
N GLN A 222 26.82 -16.26 7.93
CA GLN A 222 27.35 -17.57 7.54
C GLN A 222 26.68 -18.72 8.30
N GLU A 223 26.38 -18.51 9.58
CA GLU A 223 25.70 -19.51 10.41
C GLU A 223 24.26 -19.81 9.94
N ARG A 224 23.63 -18.84 9.26
CA ARG A 224 22.23 -18.93 8.82
C ARG A 224 22.05 -19.27 7.35
N VAL A 225 23.07 -19.08 6.50
CA VAL A 225 22.95 -19.29 5.04
C VAL A 225 22.35 -20.66 4.72
N SER A 226 22.81 -21.72 5.41
CA SER A 226 22.37 -23.09 5.15
C SER A 226 20.88 -23.32 5.41
N GLU A 227 20.23 -22.49 6.23
CA GLU A 227 18.79 -22.60 6.50
C GLU A 227 17.93 -22.13 5.29
N TYR A 228 18.53 -21.34 4.39
CA TYR A 228 17.85 -20.67 3.27
C TYR A 228 18.44 -21.04 1.90
N GLU A 229 19.45 -21.91 1.85
CA GLU A 229 20.16 -22.26 0.62
C GLU A 229 19.27 -23.04 -0.37
N ASP A 230 18.37 -23.87 0.16
CA ASP A 230 17.45 -24.72 -0.61
C ASP A 230 16.13 -24.01 -1.00
N GLN A 231 15.95 -22.72 -0.68
CA GLN A 231 14.73 -22.01 -1.06
C GLN A 231 14.66 -21.86 -2.59
N PRO A 232 13.66 -22.48 -3.25
CA PRO A 232 13.57 -22.47 -4.70
C PRO A 232 13.37 -21.04 -5.19
N LYS A 233 14.22 -20.62 -6.13
CA LYS A 233 14.15 -19.27 -6.69
C LYS A 233 13.12 -19.19 -7.81
N PRO A 234 12.34 -18.10 -7.88
CA PRO A 234 11.38 -17.86 -8.96
C PRO A 234 11.99 -17.93 -10.37
N ARG A 235 11.15 -18.33 -11.33
CA ARG A 235 11.20 -17.78 -12.68
C ARG A 235 10.94 -16.27 -12.61
N LYS A 236 11.41 -15.53 -13.63
CA LYS A 236 11.11 -14.10 -13.86
C LYS A 236 9.76 -13.68 -13.24
N PRO A 237 9.73 -12.69 -12.33
CA PRO A 237 8.53 -12.36 -11.56
C PRO A 237 7.39 -11.87 -12.47
N PRO A 238 6.13 -12.06 -12.05
CA PRO A 238 4.98 -11.61 -12.83
C PRO A 238 4.86 -10.09 -12.83
N THR A 239 4.32 -9.55 -13.93
CA THR A 239 3.85 -8.17 -13.96
C THR A 239 2.51 -8.06 -13.25
N LEU A 240 2.48 -7.32 -12.15
CA LEU A 240 1.31 -7.04 -11.35
C LEU A 240 0.57 -5.76 -11.76
N THR A 241 -0.75 -5.81 -11.68
CA THR A 241 -1.70 -4.70 -11.87
C THR A 241 -1.96 -3.97 -10.55
N GLY A 242 -2.71 -2.87 -10.54
CA GLY A 242 -2.99 -2.13 -9.30
C GLY A 242 -3.87 -2.86 -8.27
N ILE A 243 -4.45 -4.02 -8.61
CA ILE A 243 -5.35 -4.78 -7.73
C ILE A 243 -4.72 -6.04 -7.16
N ASP A 244 -3.46 -6.34 -7.52
CA ASP A 244 -2.76 -7.52 -7.01
C ASP A 244 -2.00 -7.15 -5.72
N ARG A 245 -2.26 -7.89 -4.64
CA ARG A 245 -1.77 -7.63 -3.29
C ARG A 245 -0.51 -8.40 -2.95
N ALA A 246 -0.40 -9.63 -3.42
CA ALA A 246 0.73 -10.48 -3.12
C ALA A 246 1.07 -11.37 -4.32
N VAL A 247 2.36 -11.65 -4.47
CA VAL A 247 2.86 -12.80 -5.23
C VAL A 247 3.58 -13.71 -4.26
N ARG A 248 3.41 -15.02 -4.42
CA ARG A 248 4.24 -16.02 -3.77
C ARG A 248 4.65 -17.06 -4.78
N VAL A 249 5.89 -17.49 -4.74
CA VAL A 249 6.35 -18.64 -5.49
C VAL A 249 6.39 -19.86 -4.57
N ASP A 250 5.78 -20.96 -5.00
CA ASP A 250 5.82 -22.22 -4.24
C ASP A 250 7.11 -23.00 -4.49
N GLU A 251 7.27 -24.13 -3.79
CA GLU A 251 8.48 -24.95 -3.87
C GLU A 251 8.76 -25.50 -5.28
N GLU A 252 7.72 -25.61 -6.12
CA GLU A 252 7.78 -26.11 -7.49
C GLU A 252 8.07 -25.00 -8.51
N GLY A 253 8.18 -23.75 -8.04
CA GLY A 253 8.39 -22.58 -8.89
C GLY A 253 7.10 -22.05 -9.54
N ASN A 254 5.93 -22.47 -9.07
CA ASN A 254 4.65 -21.94 -9.55
C ASN A 254 4.38 -20.59 -8.88
N VAL A 255 3.88 -19.64 -9.68
CA VAL A 255 3.58 -18.29 -9.24
C VAL A 255 2.11 -18.20 -8.82
N HIS A 256 1.88 -17.85 -7.56
CA HIS A 256 0.56 -17.63 -6.98
C HIS A 256 0.35 -16.15 -6.71
N GLY A 257 -0.83 -15.62 -7.05
CA GLY A 257 -1.17 -14.23 -6.83
C GLY A 257 -2.40 -14.08 -5.94
N LYS A 258 -2.40 -13.07 -5.07
CA LYS A 258 -3.61 -12.58 -4.40
C LYS A 258 -4.08 -11.31 -5.09
N THR A 259 -5.38 -11.24 -5.41
CA THR A 259 -5.98 -10.12 -6.14
C THR A 259 -7.27 -9.68 -5.48
N SER A 260 -7.40 -8.38 -5.25
CA SER A 260 -8.58 -7.77 -4.61
C SER A 260 -9.58 -7.32 -5.65
N VAL A 261 -10.41 -8.26 -6.10
CA VAL A 261 -11.42 -8.05 -7.14
C VAL A 261 -12.56 -7.14 -6.66
N GLU A 262 -12.79 -7.08 -5.34
CA GLU A 262 -13.76 -6.20 -4.71
C GLU A 262 -13.49 -4.72 -4.99
N ALA A 263 -12.22 -4.29 -5.04
CA ALA A 263 -11.84 -2.92 -5.35
C ALA A 263 -12.14 -2.59 -6.82
N LEU A 264 -11.87 -3.53 -7.73
CA LEU A 264 -12.19 -3.40 -9.16
C LEU A 264 -13.70 -3.26 -9.40
N THR A 265 -14.48 -4.11 -8.74
CA THR A 265 -15.94 -4.15 -8.90
C THR A 265 -16.60 -2.92 -8.27
N TYR A 266 -16.17 -2.49 -7.07
CA TYR A 266 -16.65 -1.26 -6.44
C TYR A 266 -16.39 -0.03 -7.32
N ARG A 267 -15.16 0.14 -7.82
CA ARG A 267 -14.80 1.28 -8.68
C ARG A 267 -15.69 1.34 -9.91
N THR A 268 -15.93 0.20 -10.54
CA THR A 268 -16.80 0.13 -11.71
C THR A 268 -18.24 0.44 -11.31
N ALA A 269 -18.74 -0.08 -10.19
CA ALA A 269 -20.06 0.23 -9.67
C ALA A 269 -20.28 1.73 -9.44
N VAL A 270 -19.31 2.42 -8.86
CA VAL A 270 -19.33 3.88 -8.66
C VAL A 270 -19.44 4.62 -9.99
N LYS A 271 -18.60 4.26 -10.98
CA LYS A 271 -18.64 4.87 -12.31
C LYS A 271 -20.01 4.69 -12.97
N GLU A 272 -20.55 3.49 -12.93
CA GLU A 272 -21.85 3.17 -13.53
C GLU A 272 -22.99 3.89 -12.79
N ALA A 273 -22.95 4.01 -11.47
CA ALA A 273 -23.95 4.81 -10.72
C ALA A 273 -23.93 6.30 -11.13
N LEU A 274 -22.76 6.86 -11.44
CA LEU A 274 -22.65 8.23 -11.93
C LEU A 274 -23.18 8.39 -13.36
N GLU A 275 -22.91 7.43 -14.24
CA GLU A 275 -23.48 7.44 -15.60
C GLU A 275 -25.00 7.27 -15.58
N ALA A 276 -25.53 6.42 -14.68
CA ALA A 276 -26.97 6.32 -14.44
C ALA A 276 -27.59 7.67 -14.04
N ARG A 277 -26.93 8.39 -13.11
CA ARG A 277 -27.37 9.74 -12.72
C ARG A 277 -27.31 10.73 -13.88
N LYS A 278 -26.24 10.71 -14.69
CA LYS A 278 -26.12 11.58 -15.87
C LYS A 278 -27.22 11.30 -16.88
N ALA A 279 -27.58 10.03 -17.08
CA ALA A 279 -28.70 9.64 -17.92
C ALA A 279 -30.04 10.17 -17.37
N HIS A 280 -30.25 10.05 -16.05
CA HIS A 280 -31.44 10.60 -15.39
C HIS A 280 -31.57 12.12 -15.54
N LYS A 281 -30.48 12.88 -15.33
CA LYS A 281 -30.50 14.34 -15.54
C LYS A 281 -30.88 14.73 -16.97
N LYS A 282 -30.37 13.98 -17.96
CA LYS A 282 -30.76 14.19 -19.37
C LYS A 282 -32.23 13.87 -19.61
N LEU A 283 -32.79 12.89 -18.90
CA LEU A 283 -34.23 12.59 -18.94
C LEU A 283 -35.08 13.74 -18.39
N GLU A 284 -34.62 14.40 -17.32
CA GLU A 284 -35.29 15.59 -16.77
C GLU A 284 -35.30 16.77 -17.77
N GLU A 285 -34.21 16.91 -18.55
CA GLU A 285 -34.06 17.96 -19.57
C GLU A 285 -34.81 17.63 -20.88
N ASP A 286 -34.77 16.38 -21.31
CA ASP A 286 -35.37 15.88 -22.54
C ASP A 286 -35.92 14.46 -22.35
N ARG A 287 -37.23 14.28 -22.46
CA ARG A 287 -37.92 13.01 -22.20
C ARG A 287 -37.78 12.03 -23.37
N GLN A 288 -36.55 11.54 -23.60
CA GLN A 288 -36.27 10.49 -24.58
C GLN A 288 -36.17 9.11 -23.94
N VAL A 289 -36.73 8.09 -24.61
CA VAL A 289 -36.64 6.68 -24.21
C VAL A 289 -35.19 6.22 -24.07
N THR A 290 -34.30 6.73 -24.91
CA THR A 290 -32.86 6.39 -24.87
C THR A 290 -32.18 6.81 -23.57
N HIS A 291 -32.70 7.80 -22.85
CA HIS A 291 -32.18 8.19 -21.54
C HIS A 291 -32.66 7.23 -20.44
N ILE A 292 -33.89 6.74 -20.54
CA ILE A 292 -34.43 5.70 -19.64
C ILE A 292 -33.62 4.41 -19.82
N GLU A 293 -33.41 3.97 -21.06
CA GLU A 293 -32.62 2.75 -21.37
C GLU A 293 -31.21 2.83 -20.76
N LYS A 294 -30.51 3.96 -20.96
CA LYS A 294 -29.18 4.18 -20.37
C LYS A 294 -29.21 4.20 -18.86
N GLU A 295 -30.20 4.83 -18.24
CA GLU A 295 -30.32 4.83 -16.78
C GLU A 295 -30.49 3.40 -16.26
N LEU A 296 -31.36 2.60 -16.87
CA LEU A 296 -31.60 1.20 -16.49
C LEU A 296 -30.32 0.37 -16.62
N GLU A 297 -29.62 0.46 -17.75
CA GLU A 297 -28.38 -0.28 -18.02
C GLU A 297 -27.28 0.02 -17.01
N HIS A 298 -26.99 1.30 -16.81
CA HIS A 298 -25.97 1.75 -15.87
C HIS A 298 -26.36 1.43 -14.42
N SER A 299 -27.64 1.59 -14.06
CA SER A 299 -28.12 1.28 -12.71
C SER A 299 -28.04 -0.21 -12.40
N ALA A 300 -28.47 -1.05 -13.33
CA ALA A 300 -28.40 -2.50 -13.17
C ALA A 300 -26.95 -2.97 -12.99
N THR A 301 -26.03 -2.44 -13.81
CA THR A 301 -24.60 -2.74 -13.73
C THR A 301 -24.01 -2.32 -12.39
N ALA A 302 -24.30 -1.10 -11.93
CA ALA A 302 -23.85 -0.62 -10.62
C ALA A 302 -24.33 -1.51 -9.47
N ILE A 303 -25.63 -1.86 -9.44
CA ILE A 303 -26.22 -2.67 -8.38
C ILE A 303 -25.59 -4.07 -8.33
N ILE A 304 -25.42 -4.72 -9.48
CA ILE A 304 -24.81 -6.06 -9.56
C ILE A 304 -23.37 -6.00 -9.03
N LEU A 305 -22.58 -5.04 -9.51
CA LEU A 305 -21.17 -4.91 -9.14
C LEU A 305 -20.97 -4.49 -7.68
N SER A 306 -21.85 -3.67 -7.12
CA SER A 306 -21.84 -3.35 -5.68
C SER A 306 -22.04 -4.59 -4.82
N VAL A 307 -23.02 -5.44 -5.16
CA VAL A 307 -23.27 -6.68 -4.42
C VAL A 307 -22.12 -7.67 -4.60
N GLN A 308 -21.54 -7.79 -5.80
CA GLN A 308 -20.34 -8.61 -6.03
C GLN A 308 -19.12 -8.12 -5.26
N SER A 309 -18.94 -6.80 -5.14
CA SER A 309 -17.84 -6.21 -4.36
C SER A 309 -17.94 -6.61 -2.89
N LEU A 310 -19.13 -6.45 -2.28
CA LEU A 310 -19.38 -6.89 -0.91
C LEU A 310 -19.22 -8.39 -0.71
N GLU A 311 -19.58 -9.20 -1.72
CA GLU A 311 -19.41 -10.65 -1.66
C GLU A 311 -17.94 -11.06 -1.74
N ALA A 312 -17.18 -10.45 -2.65
CA ALA A 312 -15.74 -10.71 -2.81
C ALA A 312 -14.97 -10.29 -1.55
N TYR A 313 -15.25 -9.10 -1.01
CA TYR A 313 -14.59 -8.60 0.20
C TYR A 313 -14.79 -9.53 1.39
N ILE A 314 -16.05 -9.89 1.69
CA ILE A 314 -16.34 -10.73 2.86
C ILE A 314 -15.83 -12.16 2.70
N ASN A 315 -15.76 -12.66 1.46
CA ASN A 315 -15.14 -13.94 1.16
C ASN A 315 -13.63 -13.90 1.41
N GLY A 316 -12.95 -12.84 0.96
CA GLY A 316 -11.51 -12.63 1.22
C GLY A 316 -11.20 -12.62 2.71
N VAL A 317 -11.95 -11.83 3.49
CA VAL A 317 -11.80 -11.80 4.96
C VAL A 317 -12.03 -13.18 5.58
N ALA A 318 -13.11 -13.87 5.18
CA ALA A 318 -13.41 -15.20 5.73
C ALA A 318 -12.31 -16.24 5.39
N GLN A 319 -11.73 -16.17 4.20
CA GLN A 319 -10.65 -17.07 3.80
C GLN A 319 -9.35 -16.78 4.55
N GLU A 320 -9.02 -15.49 4.74
CA GLU A 320 -7.78 -15.07 5.41
C GLU A 320 -7.82 -15.27 6.93
N GLU A 321 -8.96 -15.01 7.57
CA GLU A 321 -9.05 -14.94 9.04
C GLU A 321 -9.80 -16.12 9.67
N LEU A 322 -10.63 -16.83 8.89
CA LEU A 322 -11.44 -17.95 9.36
C LEU A 322 -11.24 -19.21 8.50
N PRO A 323 -9.99 -19.65 8.23
CA PRO A 323 -9.71 -20.75 7.31
C PRO A 323 -10.42 -22.06 7.71
N ASP A 324 -10.54 -22.33 9.02
CA ASP A 324 -11.23 -23.52 9.54
C ASP A 324 -12.74 -23.53 9.29
N TYR A 325 -13.34 -22.35 9.08
CA TYR A 325 -14.77 -22.20 8.83
C TYR A 325 -15.09 -21.94 7.35
N TRP A 326 -14.08 -21.74 6.50
CA TRP A 326 -14.22 -21.29 5.12
C TRP A 326 -15.18 -22.17 4.30
N GLU A 327 -15.04 -23.50 4.35
CA GLU A 327 -15.86 -24.41 3.55
C GLU A 327 -17.39 -24.27 3.83
N ASN A 328 -17.74 -23.93 5.06
CA ASN A 328 -19.13 -23.70 5.45
C ASN A 328 -19.58 -22.27 5.11
N LEU A 329 -18.70 -21.28 5.34
CA LEU A 329 -18.98 -19.88 5.05
C LEU A 329 -19.13 -19.63 3.55
N GLU A 330 -18.32 -20.26 2.71
CA GLU A 330 -18.35 -20.12 1.25
C GLU A 330 -19.75 -20.43 0.68
N LYS A 331 -20.38 -21.50 1.17
CA LYS A 331 -21.72 -21.98 0.75
C LYS A 331 -22.87 -21.14 1.30
N ALA A 332 -22.62 -20.29 2.30
CA ALA A 332 -23.64 -19.44 2.89
C ALA A 332 -24.06 -18.34 1.89
N ASN A 333 -25.34 -17.96 1.94
CA ASN A 333 -25.77 -16.81 1.15
C ASN A 333 -25.10 -15.51 1.65
N ILE A 334 -24.96 -14.53 0.77
CA ILE A 334 -24.25 -13.28 1.06
C ILE A 334 -24.74 -12.57 2.33
N ARG A 335 -26.04 -12.60 2.64
CA ARG A 335 -26.58 -11.96 3.86
C ARG A 335 -26.11 -12.68 5.12
N ALA A 336 -26.15 -14.01 5.11
CA ALA A 336 -25.66 -14.81 6.21
C ALA A 336 -24.14 -14.62 6.41
N LYS A 337 -23.35 -14.49 5.32
CA LYS A 337 -21.92 -14.16 5.41
C LYS A 337 -21.68 -12.85 6.15
N TRP A 338 -22.38 -11.79 5.76
CA TRP A 338 -22.25 -10.46 6.39
C TRP A 338 -22.76 -10.36 7.83
N GLN A 339 -23.52 -11.35 8.32
CA GLN A 339 -23.88 -11.44 9.74
C GLN A 339 -22.89 -12.33 10.52
N THR A 340 -22.42 -13.40 9.90
CA THR A 340 -21.63 -14.44 10.56
C THR A 340 -20.15 -14.10 10.61
N VAL A 341 -19.56 -13.67 9.48
CA VAL A 341 -18.12 -13.39 9.39
C VAL A 341 -17.71 -12.24 10.33
N PRO A 342 -18.38 -11.08 10.33
CA PRO A 342 -18.02 -10.02 11.27
C PRO A 342 -18.18 -10.44 12.73
N HIS A 343 -19.15 -11.31 13.03
CA HIS A 343 -19.35 -11.82 14.38
C HIS A 343 -18.22 -12.73 14.84
N LEU A 344 -17.77 -13.63 13.97
CA LEU A 344 -16.66 -14.54 14.28
C LEU A 344 -15.31 -13.79 14.39
N VAL A 345 -15.07 -12.78 13.55
CA VAL A 345 -13.83 -12.00 13.55
C VAL A 345 -13.74 -11.07 14.76
N THR A 346 -14.80 -10.33 15.07
CA THR A 346 -14.77 -9.29 16.12
C THR A 346 -15.26 -9.77 17.48
N GLY A 347 -15.92 -10.92 17.55
CA GLY A 347 -16.62 -11.42 18.74
C GLY A 347 -17.94 -10.69 19.06
N GLY A 348 -18.29 -9.62 18.32
CA GLY A 348 -19.50 -8.81 18.52
C GLY A 348 -20.49 -8.90 17.36
N LYS A 349 -21.75 -8.49 17.54
CA LYS A 349 -22.67 -8.36 16.40
C LYS A 349 -22.45 -7.00 15.75
N VAL A 350 -21.80 -6.98 14.59
CA VAL A 350 -21.51 -5.75 13.85
C VAL A 350 -22.71 -5.26 13.05
N PHE A 351 -23.48 -6.18 12.47
CA PHE A 351 -24.63 -5.87 11.64
C PHE A 351 -25.89 -6.56 12.17
N GLU A 352 -26.88 -5.76 12.54
CA GLU A 352 -28.17 -6.26 13.01
C GLU A 352 -29.31 -6.01 12.01
N SER A 353 -30.28 -6.92 12.03
CA SER A 353 -31.51 -6.78 11.23
C SER A 353 -32.29 -5.55 11.70
N GLY A 354 -32.33 -4.51 10.86
CA GLY A 354 -33.06 -3.25 11.15
C GLY A 354 -32.16 -2.02 11.17
N GLU A 355 -30.84 -2.19 11.21
CA GLU A 355 -29.90 -1.08 11.06
C GLU A 355 -29.92 -0.51 9.64
N ALA A 356 -29.74 0.80 9.52
CA ALA A 356 -29.84 1.51 8.24
C ALA A 356 -28.84 0.96 7.20
N THR A 357 -27.58 0.76 7.59
CA THR A 357 -26.51 0.24 6.75
C THR A 357 -26.84 -1.16 6.21
N PHE A 358 -27.19 -2.09 7.10
CA PHE A 358 -27.56 -3.45 6.72
C PHE A 358 -28.87 -3.49 5.90
N GLY A 359 -29.77 -2.54 6.14
CA GLY A 359 -30.98 -2.32 5.35
C GLY A 359 -30.68 -1.95 3.89
N LYS A 360 -29.75 -1.02 3.66
CA LYS A 360 -29.29 -0.65 2.30
C LYS A 360 -28.67 -1.84 1.58
N PHE A 361 -27.78 -2.58 2.24
CA PHE A 361 -27.21 -3.82 1.70
C PHE A 361 -28.31 -4.86 1.36
N THR A 362 -29.25 -5.07 2.27
CA THR A 362 -30.37 -6.01 2.06
C THR A 362 -31.22 -5.62 0.85
N ARG A 363 -31.46 -4.32 0.65
CA ARG A 363 -32.14 -3.75 -0.52
C ARG A 363 -31.33 -3.98 -1.79
N ALA A 364 -30.03 -3.69 -1.79
CA ALA A 364 -29.15 -3.91 -2.94
C ALA A 364 -29.15 -5.39 -3.39
N VAL A 365 -29.05 -6.34 -2.45
CA VAL A 365 -29.15 -7.77 -2.74
C VAL A 365 -30.50 -8.13 -3.36
N ARG A 366 -31.60 -7.53 -2.86
CA ARG A 366 -32.94 -7.76 -3.43
C ARG A 366 -33.03 -7.25 -4.87
N CYS A 367 -32.58 -6.02 -5.13
CA CYS A 367 -32.56 -5.43 -6.47
C CYS A 367 -31.70 -6.27 -7.43
N ARG A 368 -30.49 -6.68 -7.02
CA ARG A 368 -29.64 -7.60 -7.79
C ARG A 368 -30.35 -8.89 -8.13
N ASN A 369 -31.05 -9.50 -7.17
CA ASN A 369 -31.78 -10.75 -7.41
C ASN A 369 -32.93 -10.58 -8.40
N GLN A 370 -33.65 -9.44 -8.37
CA GLN A 370 -34.70 -9.13 -9.34
C GLN A 370 -34.12 -8.98 -10.76
N ILE A 371 -32.93 -8.38 -10.89
CA ILE A 371 -32.25 -8.22 -12.18
C ILE A 371 -31.70 -9.57 -12.71
N VAL A 372 -30.95 -10.30 -11.88
CA VAL A 372 -30.22 -11.51 -12.31
C VAL A 372 -31.15 -12.72 -12.49
N HIS A 373 -32.20 -12.81 -11.67
CA HIS A 373 -33.18 -13.91 -11.73
C HIS A 373 -34.50 -13.48 -12.39
N PHE A 374 -34.45 -12.44 -13.24
CA PHE A 374 -35.62 -11.89 -13.92
C PHE A 374 -36.35 -12.97 -14.74
N LYS A 375 -37.68 -13.00 -14.62
CA LYS A 375 -38.57 -13.86 -15.41
C LYS A 375 -39.33 -12.99 -16.39
N LYS A 376 -39.50 -13.45 -17.63
CA LYS A 376 -40.20 -12.72 -18.70
C LYS A 376 -41.72 -12.84 -18.56
N ASP A 377 -42.23 -12.55 -17.37
CA ASP A 377 -43.66 -12.55 -17.09
C ASP A 377 -44.30 -11.25 -17.63
N THR A 378 -45.60 -11.29 -17.89
CA THR A 378 -46.34 -10.07 -18.28
C THR A 378 -46.71 -9.32 -17.01
N GLU A 379 -46.20 -8.09 -16.87
CA GLU A 379 -46.40 -7.24 -15.70
C GLU A 379 -47.06 -5.91 -16.11
N GLU A 380 -47.79 -5.29 -15.18
CA GLU A 380 -48.36 -3.96 -15.40
C GLU A 380 -47.27 -2.88 -15.38
N PHE A 381 -47.42 -1.88 -16.25
CA PHE A 381 -46.54 -0.71 -16.25
C PHE A 381 -46.81 0.12 -15.00
N VAL A 382 -45.75 0.73 -14.45
CA VAL A 382 -45.83 1.59 -13.27
C VAL A 382 -45.84 3.05 -13.68
N GLU A 383 -46.69 3.86 -13.03
CA GLU A 383 -46.70 5.30 -13.21
C GLU A 383 -45.76 5.96 -12.20
N ARG A 384 -44.87 6.82 -12.68
CA ARG A 384 -43.96 7.63 -11.85
C ARG A 384 -43.91 9.07 -12.33
N ASP A 385 -43.83 10.01 -11.41
CA ASP A 385 -43.74 11.44 -11.73
C ASP A 385 -42.56 11.77 -12.67
N ASP A 386 -41.41 11.16 -12.39
CA ASP A 386 -40.17 11.41 -13.13
C ASP A 386 -40.13 10.74 -14.52
N TYR A 387 -40.95 9.70 -14.76
CA TYR A 387 -40.84 8.83 -15.95
C TYR A 387 -42.12 8.68 -16.78
N GLY A 388 -43.29 9.03 -16.22
CA GLY A 388 -44.59 8.61 -16.74
C GLY A 388 -44.82 7.10 -16.53
N TYR A 389 -45.52 6.47 -17.48
CA TYR A 389 -45.77 5.02 -17.48
C TYR A 389 -44.56 4.27 -18.06
N VAL A 390 -43.89 3.46 -17.23
CA VAL A 390 -42.68 2.72 -17.60
C VAL A 390 -42.70 1.28 -17.07
N SER A 391 -41.75 0.48 -17.55
CA SER A 391 -41.57 -0.89 -17.07
C SER A 391 -41.32 -0.93 -15.54
N PRO A 392 -41.87 -1.92 -14.81
CA PRO A 392 -41.63 -2.09 -13.37
C PRO A 392 -40.14 -2.32 -13.00
N VAL A 393 -39.28 -2.62 -13.99
CA VAL A 393 -37.82 -2.66 -13.82
C VAL A 393 -37.28 -1.38 -13.19
N ILE A 394 -37.91 -0.22 -13.44
CA ILE A 394 -37.49 1.05 -12.86
C ILE A 394 -37.56 1.07 -11.34
N GLU A 395 -38.38 0.23 -10.68
CA GLU A 395 -38.52 0.21 -9.22
C GLU A 395 -37.29 -0.35 -8.49
N TYR A 396 -36.43 -1.06 -9.21
CA TYR A 396 -35.25 -1.70 -8.66
C TYR A 396 -33.97 -1.49 -9.47
N ALA A 397 -34.04 -0.91 -10.67
CA ALA A 397 -32.88 -0.56 -11.50
C ALA A 397 -32.93 0.91 -11.94
N ASN A 398 -32.89 1.85 -10.98
CA ASN A 398 -32.82 3.29 -11.25
C ASN A 398 -31.60 3.91 -10.56
N HIS A 399 -31.29 5.16 -10.90
CA HIS A 399 -30.11 5.87 -10.40
C HIS A 399 -30.08 5.98 -8.87
N ARG A 400 -31.24 6.06 -8.18
CA ARG A 400 -31.32 6.12 -6.71
C ARG A 400 -30.99 4.77 -6.08
N GLU A 401 -31.45 3.67 -6.67
CA GLU A 401 -31.11 2.32 -6.20
C GLU A 401 -29.64 1.98 -6.47
N ALA A 402 -29.10 2.41 -7.62
CA ALA A 402 -27.67 2.31 -7.92
C ALA A 402 -26.81 3.05 -6.89
N TYR A 403 -27.20 4.28 -6.56
CA TYR A 403 -26.54 5.05 -5.52
C TYR A 403 -26.58 4.36 -4.16
N LYS A 404 -27.76 3.93 -3.70
CA LYS A 404 -27.93 3.21 -2.43
C LYS A 404 -27.08 1.93 -2.38
N ALA A 405 -26.96 1.21 -3.49
CA ALA A 405 -26.12 0.01 -3.58
C ALA A 405 -24.63 0.35 -3.43
N VAL A 406 -24.14 1.39 -4.10
CA VAL A 406 -22.75 1.87 -3.96
C VAL A 406 -22.46 2.36 -2.54
N SER A 407 -23.34 3.18 -1.95
CA SER A 407 -23.19 3.64 -0.57
C SER A 407 -23.21 2.49 0.43
N ALA A 408 -24.01 1.44 0.19
CA ALA A 408 -24.01 0.26 1.03
C ALA A 408 -22.64 -0.44 1.04
N VAL A 409 -21.90 -0.46 -0.07
CA VAL A 409 -20.54 -1.03 -0.09
C VAL A 409 -19.64 -0.28 0.88
N LYS A 410 -19.61 1.04 0.77
CA LYS A 410 -18.78 1.91 1.59
C LYS A 410 -19.13 1.78 3.08
N GLU A 411 -20.39 1.99 3.42
CA GLU A 411 -20.84 2.00 4.81
C GLU A 411 -20.66 0.64 5.49
N MET A 412 -20.92 -0.47 4.79
CA MET A 412 -20.70 -1.82 5.34
C MET A 412 -19.22 -2.08 5.60
N ILE A 413 -18.32 -1.70 4.68
CA ILE A 413 -16.89 -1.95 4.87
C ILE A 413 -16.30 -1.03 5.95
N GLU A 414 -16.71 0.24 6.00
CA GLU A 414 -16.30 1.18 7.05
C GLU A 414 -16.73 0.71 8.44
N GLN A 415 -18.01 0.36 8.60
CA GLN A 415 -18.54 -0.13 9.88
C GLN A 415 -17.85 -1.43 10.33
N PHE A 416 -17.52 -2.32 9.39
CA PHE A 416 -16.77 -3.53 9.72
C PHE A 416 -15.31 -3.24 10.10
N SER A 417 -14.64 -2.33 9.39
CA SER A 417 -13.25 -1.93 9.69
C SER A 417 -13.15 -1.24 11.04
N GLU A 418 -14.10 -0.36 11.37
CA GLU A 418 -14.22 0.27 12.68
C GLU A 418 -14.38 -0.76 13.80
N ALA A 419 -15.25 -1.76 13.60
CA ALA A 419 -15.44 -2.85 14.56
C ALA A 419 -14.17 -3.72 14.77
N ARG A 420 -13.27 -3.76 13.78
CA ARG A 420 -11.95 -4.41 13.89
C ARG A 420 -10.88 -3.52 14.52
N GLY A 421 -11.15 -2.23 14.73
CA GLY A 421 -10.14 -1.26 15.13
C GLY A 421 -9.07 -1.00 14.06
N GLU A 422 -9.42 -1.22 12.79
CA GLU A 422 -8.55 -1.08 11.64
C GLU A 422 -9.00 0.08 10.74
N PRO A 423 -8.09 0.72 9.99
CA PRO A 423 -8.48 1.69 8.98
C PRO A 423 -9.25 0.99 7.85
N SER A 424 -10.33 1.61 7.37
CA SER A 424 -11.03 1.11 6.19
C SER A 424 -10.10 1.06 4.98
N PRO A 425 -10.26 0.08 4.08
CA PRO A 425 -9.44 -0.01 2.88
C PRO A 425 -9.48 1.29 2.07
N ASP A 426 -8.31 1.78 1.68
CA ASP A 426 -8.17 3.08 0.99
C ASP A 426 -9.02 3.18 -0.30
N TRP A 427 -9.29 2.05 -0.98
CA TRP A 427 -10.14 2.01 -2.18
C TRP A 427 -11.61 2.34 -1.92
N VAL A 428 -12.09 2.18 -0.69
CA VAL A 428 -13.44 2.57 -0.29
C VAL A 428 -13.54 4.10 -0.14
N ASN A 429 -12.46 4.71 0.36
CA ASN A 429 -12.41 6.11 0.77
C ASN A 429 -11.89 7.08 -0.28
N SER A 430 -11.16 6.59 -1.28
CA SER A 430 -10.51 7.45 -2.26
C SER A 430 -11.54 8.00 -3.26
N ASN A 431 -12.01 9.23 -3.03
CA ASN A 431 -12.85 9.95 -4.00
C ASN A 431 -12.14 10.23 -5.35
N LEU A 432 -10.83 9.99 -5.40
CA LEU A 432 -9.94 10.33 -6.52
C LEU A 432 -10.02 9.36 -7.72
N TRP A 433 -10.72 8.22 -7.63
CA TRP A 433 -10.97 7.32 -8.78
C TRP A 433 -11.84 7.92 -9.88
N ILE A 434 -12.73 8.82 -9.46
CA ILE A 434 -13.87 9.22 -10.27
C ILE A 434 -13.44 10.29 -11.27
N TYR A 435 -12.33 10.99 -11.00
CA TYR A 435 -11.82 12.06 -11.84
C TYR A 435 -10.31 11.95 -12.02
N GLY A 436 -9.89 11.65 -13.25
CA GLY A 436 -8.67 12.28 -13.74
C GLY A 436 -8.96 13.77 -13.88
N LYS A 437 -8.74 14.55 -12.82
CA LYS A 437 -8.88 16.02 -12.73
C LYS A 437 -9.80 16.63 -13.82
N ASP A 438 -11.11 16.44 -13.69
CA ASP A 438 -12.03 17.37 -14.36
C ASP A 438 -12.29 18.51 -13.37
N PRO A 439 -11.81 19.75 -13.60
CA PRO A 439 -11.84 20.85 -12.62
C PRO A 439 -13.25 21.34 -12.25
N GLY A 440 -14.31 20.72 -12.76
CA GLY A 440 -15.71 21.00 -12.44
C GLY A 440 -16.44 19.86 -11.70
N GLY A 441 -15.72 18.85 -11.22
CA GLY A 441 -16.30 17.67 -10.57
C GLY A 441 -16.91 17.95 -9.19
N ILE A 442 -18.11 17.40 -8.94
CA ILE A 442 -18.86 17.44 -7.68
C ILE A 442 -17.92 17.13 -6.50
N ASP A 443 -17.81 18.06 -5.54
CA ASP A 443 -16.86 18.01 -4.39
C ASP A 443 -16.99 16.75 -3.51
N ASP A 444 -18.15 16.08 -3.57
CA ASP A 444 -18.35 14.74 -3.04
C ASP A 444 -19.47 14.03 -3.83
N PRO A 445 -19.15 13.09 -4.74
CA PRO A 445 -20.15 12.39 -5.54
C PRO A 445 -21.14 11.57 -4.69
N LEU A 446 -20.80 11.30 -3.42
CA LEU A 446 -21.61 10.62 -2.42
C LEU A 446 -22.10 11.54 -1.29
N ALA A 447 -21.96 12.88 -1.39
CA ALA A 447 -22.48 13.79 -0.37
C ALA A 447 -24.01 13.77 -0.36
N PHE A 448 -24.55 13.19 0.71
CA PHE A 448 -25.97 12.93 0.94
C PHE A 448 -26.86 14.18 0.77
N ASP A 449 -26.36 15.37 1.11
CA ASP A 449 -27.11 16.63 1.04
C ASP A 449 -27.48 17.03 -0.41
N TYR A 450 -26.69 16.62 -1.40
CA TYR A 450 -27.02 16.81 -2.82
C TYR A 450 -28.01 15.76 -3.36
N TRP A 451 -28.29 14.70 -2.60
CA TRP A 451 -29.19 13.60 -2.99
C TRP A 451 -30.50 13.58 -2.19
N ALA A 452 -30.50 14.04 -0.94
CA ALA A 452 -31.65 14.05 -0.03
C ALA A 452 -32.47 15.35 -0.10
N SER A 453 -31.92 16.44 -0.62
CA SER A 453 -32.57 17.76 -0.63
C SER A 453 -33.80 17.90 -1.53
N LYS A 454 -34.21 16.83 -2.25
CA LYS A 454 -35.47 16.78 -3.01
C LYS A 454 -36.49 15.75 -2.51
N GLU A 455 -36.25 15.07 -1.39
CA GLU A 455 -37.24 14.16 -0.79
C GLU A 455 -38.22 14.88 0.17
N GLY A 456 -38.15 16.21 0.26
CA GLY A 456 -38.94 17.04 1.20
C GLY A 456 -39.89 18.08 0.59
N GLU A 457 -40.13 18.08 -0.73
CA GLU A 457 -41.15 18.92 -1.38
C GLU A 457 -42.20 18.08 -2.11
#